data_AF-A0A9E5FU03-F1
#
_entry.id   AF-A0A9E5FU03-F1
#
_cell.length_a   1.000
_cell.length_b   1.000
_cell.length_c   1.000
_cell.angle_alpha   90.00
_cell.angle_beta   90.00
_cell.angle_gamma   90.00
#
_symmetry.space_group_name_H-M   'P 1'
#
loop_
_entity.id
_entity.type
_entity.pdbx_description
1 polymer ?
#
loop_
_entity_poly.entity_id
_entity_poly.type
_entity_poly.pdbx_seq_one_letter_code
_entity_poly.pdbx_strand_id
1 'polypeptide(L)'
;MSSDNPTQRAKILTDEAAFDFALGDERSALLKLEEAVKLNPAAFESWLAKAEVHFALRELDQALAAGETALSLQPKDIHIHTSLSRIWMERGDKAKAEHHGAQARILGWGDQLKSPEGKQPGELA
;
A
#
# COMPACT_ATOMS: atom_id res chain seq x y z
N MET A 1 -11.70 -31.63 -2.53
CA MET A 1 -10.78 -31.24 -3.63
C MET A 1 -11.61 -30.30 -4.50
N SER A 2 -11.48 -28.98 -4.43
CA SER A 2 -10.24 -28.20 -4.57
C SER A 2 -10.21 -26.99 -3.64
N SER A 3 -9.19 -26.92 -2.79
CA SER A 3 -8.90 -25.82 -1.86
C SER A 3 -7.94 -24.77 -2.43
N ASP A 4 -7.47 -24.94 -3.67
CA ASP A 4 -6.52 -24.01 -4.28
C ASP A 4 -7.25 -22.98 -5.14
N ASN A 5 -7.78 -21.95 -4.46
CA ASN A 5 -8.15 -20.71 -5.12
C ASN A 5 -6.89 -19.83 -5.24
N PRO A 6 -6.38 -19.54 -6.45
CA PRO A 6 -5.17 -18.73 -6.65
C PRO A 6 -5.23 -17.37 -5.93
N THR A 7 -6.41 -16.75 -5.88
CA THR A 7 -6.64 -15.50 -5.15
C THR A 7 -6.46 -15.67 -3.64
N GLN A 8 -6.98 -16.75 -3.07
CA GLN A 8 -6.81 -17.05 -1.64
C GLN A 8 -5.35 -17.35 -1.32
N ARG A 9 -4.66 -18.08 -2.20
CA ARG A 9 -3.23 -18.35 -2.06
C ARG A 9 -2.40 -17.06 -2.13
N ALA A 10 -2.70 -16.17 -3.06
CA ALA A 10 -2.06 -14.86 -3.17
C ALA A 10 -2.23 -14.03 -1.87
N LYS A 11 -3.43 -14.05 -1.28
CA LYS A 11 -3.68 -13.39 0.00
C LYS A 11 -2.81 -13.97 1.11
N ILE A 12 -2.78 -15.29 1.26
CA ILE A 12 -1.95 -15.97 2.28
C ILE A 12 -0.47 -15.61 2.10
N LEU A 13 0.05 -15.65 0.87
CA LEU A 13 1.43 -15.27 0.57
C LEU A 13 1.72 -13.80 0.92
N THR A 14 0.75 -12.91 0.75
CA THR A 14 0.87 -11.49 1.13
C THR A 14 0.96 -11.34 2.65
N ASP A 15 0.09 -12.04 3.39
CA ASP A 15 0.10 -12.03 4.85
C ASP A 15 1.41 -12.62 5.41
N GLU A 16 1.89 -13.72 4.83
CA GLU A 16 3.19 -14.34 5.16
C GLU A 16 4.36 -13.40 4.84
N ALA A 17 4.33 -12.72 3.70
CA ALA A 17 5.38 -11.77 3.33
C ALA A 17 5.45 -10.57 4.29
N ALA A 18 4.30 -10.06 4.73
CA ALA A 18 4.25 -9.00 5.72
C ALA A 18 4.86 -9.44 7.06
N PHE A 19 4.62 -10.69 7.46
CA PHE A 19 5.23 -11.27 8.65
C PHE A 19 6.76 -11.39 8.51
N ASP A 20 7.25 -11.94 7.40
CA ASP A 20 8.69 -12.06 7.15
C ASP A 20 9.39 -10.69 7.12
N PHE A 21 8.76 -9.70 6.49
CA PHE A 21 9.26 -8.34 6.47
C PHE A 21 9.36 -7.75 7.87
N ALA A 22 8.35 -7.98 8.73
CA ALA A 22 8.38 -7.56 10.12
C ALA A 22 9.50 -8.23 10.93
N LEU A 23 9.96 -9.42 10.50
CA LEU A 23 11.13 -10.10 11.08
C LEU A 23 12.47 -9.66 10.49
N GLY A 24 12.47 -8.76 9.50
CA GLY A 24 13.67 -8.31 8.79
C GLY A 24 14.20 -9.33 7.78
N ASP A 25 13.34 -10.24 7.29
CA ASP A 25 13.66 -11.10 6.14
C ASP A 25 13.02 -10.52 4.87
N GLU A 26 13.59 -9.42 4.37
CA GLU A 26 13.06 -8.73 3.19
C GLU A 26 13.14 -9.61 1.94
N ARG A 27 14.14 -10.50 1.87
CA ARG A 27 14.30 -11.42 0.74
C ARG A 27 13.16 -12.42 0.67
N SER A 28 12.82 -13.07 1.78
CA SER A 28 11.69 -14.00 1.83
C SER A 28 10.38 -13.28 1.54
N ALA A 29 10.19 -12.08 2.09
CA ALA A 29 9.03 -11.24 1.81
C ALA A 29 8.86 -10.96 0.30
N LEU A 30 9.92 -10.50 -0.37
CA LEU A 30 9.87 -10.21 -1.81
C LEU A 30 9.58 -11.45 -2.67
N LEU A 31 10.13 -12.62 -2.31
CA LEU A 31 9.84 -13.88 -3.04
C LEU A 31 8.36 -14.25 -2.94
N LYS A 32 7.78 -14.15 -1.75
CA LYS A 32 6.35 -14.43 -1.54
C LYS A 32 5.46 -13.41 -2.25
N LEU A 33 5.81 -12.13 -2.21
CA LEU A 33 5.08 -11.07 -2.91
C LEU A 33 5.13 -11.26 -4.44
N GLU A 34 6.28 -11.68 -4.97
CA GLU A 34 6.43 -12.00 -6.39
C GLU A 34 5.54 -13.18 -6.82
N GLU A 35 5.39 -14.20 -5.98
CA GLU A 35 4.44 -15.29 -6.22
C GLU A 35 2.98 -14.80 -6.10
N ALA A 36 2.68 -13.99 -5.08
CA ALA A 36 1.34 -13.47 -4.83
C ALA A 36 0.82 -12.66 -6.03
N VAL A 37 1.63 -11.75 -6.57
CA VAL A 37 1.24 -10.92 -7.72
C VAL A 37 1.14 -11.71 -9.03
N LYS A 38 1.86 -12.85 -9.15
CA LYS A 38 1.71 -13.77 -10.28
C LYS A 38 0.40 -14.55 -10.20
N LEU A 39 0.03 -15.01 -9.00
CA LEU A 39 -1.22 -15.74 -8.77
C LEU A 39 -2.44 -14.85 -8.89
N ASN A 40 -2.35 -13.60 -8.44
CA ASN A 40 -3.39 -12.60 -8.60
C ASN A 40 -2.79 -11.22 -8.92
N PRO A 41 -2.67 -10.88 -10.22
CA PRO A 41 -2.19 -9.56 -10.63
C PRO A 41 -3.09 -8.39 -10.21
N ALA A 42 -4.35 -8.64 -9.84
CA ALA A 42 -5.28 -7.64 -9.34
C ALA A 42 -5.27 -7.51 -7.79
N ALA A 43 -4.36 -8.20 -7.10
CA ALA A 43 -4.23 -8.12 -5.64
C ALA A 43 -3.54 -6.80 -5.23
N PHE A 44 -4.35 -5.78 -4.96
CA PHE A 44 -3.87 -4.48 -4.48
C PHE A 44 -2.89 -4.58 -3.31
N GLU A 45 -3.25 -5.33 -2.26
CA GLU A 45 -2.43 -5.47 -1.05
C GLU A 45 -1.04 -6.07 -1.32
N SER A 46 -0.95 -7.02 -2.27
CA SER A 46 0.32 -7.62 -2.65
C SER A 46 1.24 -6.60 -3.33
N TRP A 47 0.69 -5.74 -4.19
CA TRP A 47 1.46 -4.68 -4.85
C TRP A 47 1.86 -3.57 -3.87
N LEU A 48 0.97 -3.18 -2.96
CA LEU A 48 1.25 -2.19 -1.92
C LEU A 48 2.37 -2.69 -0.98
N ALA A 49 2.26 -3.93 -0.48
CA ALA A 49 3.29 -4.53 0.36
C ALA A 49 4.63 -4.64 -0.39
N LYS A 50 4.63 -5.04 -1.67
CA LYS A 50 5.85 -5.10 -2.49
C LYS A 50 6.51 -3.73 -2.64
N ALA A 51 5.72 -2.66 -2.82
CA ALA A 51 6.23 -1.30 -2.88
C ALA A 51 6.90 -0.87 -1.56
N GLU A 52 6.27 -1.16 -0.42
CA GLU A 52 6.83 -0.84 0.91
C GLU A 52 8.12 -1.61 1.21
N VAL A 53 8.20 -2.90 0.86
CA VAL A 53 9.42 -3.70 1.07
C VAL A 53 10.57 -3.17 0.21
N HIS A 54 10.35 -2.90 -1.08
CA HIS A 54 11.38 -2.29 -1.94
C HIS A 54 11.77 -0.89 -1.44
N PHE A 55 10.82 -0.10 -0.94
CA PHE A 55 11.12 1.20 -0.38
C PHE A 55 12.02 1.11 0.85
N ALA A 56 11.76 0.17 1.76
CA ALA A 56 12.60 -0.09 2.93
C ALA A 56 14.04 -0.49 2.54
N LEU A 57 14.19 -1.23 1.44
CA LEU A 57 15.48 -1.60 0.86
C LEU A 57 16.16 -0.46 0.07
N ARG A 58 15.55 0.74 0.00
CA ARG A 58 15.98 1.87 -0.84
C ARG A 58 16.05 1.55 -2.34
N GLU A 59 15.31 0.54 -2.78
CA GLU A 59 15.16 0.14 -4.19
C GLU A 59 14.05 0.96 -4.84
N LEU A 60 14.31 2.25 -5.02
CA LEU A 60 13.26 3.24 -5.33
C LEU A 60 12.56 2.99 -6.67
N ASP A 61 13.26 2.51 -7.70
CA ASP A 61 12.65 2.24 -9.01
C ASP A 61 11.63 1.09 -8.93
N GLN A 62 11.98 0.02 -8.22
CA GLN A 62 11.11 -1.13 -8.00
C GLN A 62 9.92 -0.77 -7.09
N ALA A 63 10.18 0.04 -6.06
CA ALA A 63 9.14 0.55 -5.17
C ALA A 63 8.10 1.38 -5.95
N LEU A 64 8.55 2.28 -6.84
CA LEU A 64 7.68 3.08 -7.69
C LEU A 64 6.89 2.20 -8.67
N ALA A 65 7.53 1.26 -9.35
CA ALA A 65 6.83 0.39 -10.29
C ALA A 65 5.71 -0.45 -9.63
N ALA A 66 6.00 -1.01 -8.45
CA ALA A 66 4.99 -1.72 -7.66
C ALA A 66 3.88 -0.77 -7.18
N GLY A 67 4.26 0.42 -6.71
CA GLY A 67 3.31 1.42 -6.22
C GLY A 67 2.39 1.99 -7.31
N GLU A 68 2.90 2.22 -8.52
CA GLU A 68 2.11 2.64 -9.68
C GLU A 68 1.10 1.57 -10.08
N THR A 69 1.50 0.29 -9.99
CA THR A 69 0.59 -0.83 -10.22
C THR A 69 -0.52 -0.86 -9.18
N ALA A 70 -0.19 -0.76 -7.88
CA ALA A 70 -1.18 -0.67 -6.81
C ALA A 70 -2.13 0.53 -7.00
N LEU A 71 -1.60 1.69 -7.37
CA LEU A 71 -2.40 2.90 -7.63
C LEU A 71 -3.36 2.70 -8.79
N SER A 72 -2.96 2.00 -9.85
CA SER A 72 -3.84 1.70 -10.99
C SER A 72 -5.02 0.81 -10.60
N LEU A 73 -4.83 -0.08 -9.61
CA LEU A 73 -5.88 -0.97 -9.09
C LEU A 73 -6.84 -0.24 -8.15
N GLN A 74 -6.31 0.62 -7.27
CA GLN A 74 -7.12 1.43 -6.35
C GLN A 74 -6.66 2.90 -6.36
N PRO A 75 -7.14 3.71 -7.33
CA PRO A 75 -6.71 5.10 -7.49
C PRO A 75 -7.13 6.07 -6.38
N LYS A 76 -7.95 5.61 -5.42
CA LYS A 76 -8.50 6.40 -4.32
C LYS A 76 -8.13 5.84 -2.96
N ASP A 77 -7.17 4.92 -2.91
CA ASP A 77 -6.69 4.39 -1.65
C ASP A 77 -5.69 5.36 -0.99
N ILE A 78 -5.89 5.63 0.30
CA ILE A 78 -5.08 6.60 1.04
C ILE A 78 -3.66 6.07 1.28
N HIS A 79 -3.51 4.75 1.50
CA HIS A 79 -2.24 4.13 1.80
C HIS A 79 -1.30 4.22 0.61
N ILE A 80 -1.77 3.92 -0.61
CA ILE A 80 -0.90 4.00 -1.78
C ILE A 80 -0.43 5.42 -2.10
N HIS A 81 -1.29 6.43 -1.92
CA HIS A 81 -0.88 7.83 -2.06
C HIS A 81 0.15 8.23 -0.98
N THR A 82 0.01 7.70 0.23
CA THR A 82 1.00 7.93 1.30
C THR A 82 2.35 7.28 0.97
N SER A 83 2.34 6.03 0.49
CA SER A 83 3.53 5.30 0.06
C SER A 83 4.26 6.01 -1.08
N LEU A 84 3.55 6.35 -2.17
CA LEU A 84 4.14 7.05 -3.31
C LEU A 84 4.69 8.43 -2.94
N SER A 85 4.03 9.15 -2.03
CA SER A 85 4.55 10.42 -1.51
C SER A 85 5.92 10.23 -0.84
N ARG A 86 6.07 9.22 0.03
CA ARG A 86 7.33 8.89 0.70
C ARG A 86 8.42 8.47 -0.28
N ILE A 87 8.07 7.60 -1.24
CA ILE A 87 9.02 7.09 -2.25
C ILE A 87 9.54 8.24 -3.13
N TRP A 88 8.65 9.11 -3.64
CA TRP A 88 9.06 10.26 -4.45
C TRP A 88 9.88 11.28 -3.66
N MET A 89 9.60 11.45 -2.37
CA MET A 89 10.40 12.31 -1.50
C MET A 89 11.83 11.79 -1.35
N GLU A 90 12.02 10.49 -1.10
CA GLU A 90 13.35 9.87 -1.01
C GLU A 90 14.08 9.90 -2.36
N ARG A 91 13.34 9.77 -3.47
CA ARG A 91 13.87 9.92 -4.84
C ARG A 91 14.33 11.35 -5.15
N GLY A 92 13.84 12.34 -4.40
CA GLY A 92 14.14 13.77 -4.58
C GLY A 92 13.17 14.55 -5.48
N ASP A 93 12.11 13.92 -5.98
CA ASP A 93 11.08 14.59 -6.78
C ASP A 93 9.96 15.12 -5.87
N LYS A 94 10.22 16.30 -5.30
CA LYS A 94 9.30 16.95 -4.36
C LYS A 94 7.93 17.25 -4.97
N ALA A 95 7.87 17.58 -6.25
CA ALA A 95 6.62 17.92 -6.92
C ALA A 95 5.67 16.72 -6.96
N LYS A 96 6.19 15.54 -7.32
CA LYS A 96 5.40 14.29 -7.27
C LYS A 96 5.07 13.87 -5.84
N ALA A 97 6.01 14.04 -4.91
CA ALA A 97 5.77 13.74 -3.49
C ALA A 97 4.60 14.56 -2.91
N GLU A 98 4.58 15.86 -3.20
CA GLU A 98 3.52 16.79 -2.79
C GLU A 98 2.18 16.45 -3.46
N HIS A 99 2.21 16.08 -4.75
CA HIS A 99 1.01 15.64 -5.47
C HIS A 99 0.32 14.47 -4.77
N HIS A 100 1.05 13.38 -4.50
CA HIS A 100 0.47 12.21 -3.83
C HIS A 100 0.09 12.51 -2.38
N GLY A 101 0.89 13.31 -1.67
CA GLY A 101 0.56 13.73 -0.30
C GLY A 101 -0.71 14.60 -0.24
N ALA A 102 -0.99 15.40 -1.27
CA ALA A 102 -2.24 16.16 -1.38
C ALA A 102 -3.44 15.24 -1.63
N GLN A 103 -3.30 14.24 -2.51
CA GLN A 103 -4.35 13.24 -2.75
C GLN A 103 -4.70 12.48 -1.46
N ALA A 104 -3.70 12.01 -0.71
CA ALA A 104 -3.93 11.32 0.57
C ALA A 104 -4.72 12.18 1.56
N ARG A 105 -4.40 13.48 1.67
CA ARG A 105 -5.13 14.44 2.52
C ARG A 105 -6.57 14.65 2.08
N ILE A 106 -6.80 14.83 0.78
CA ILE A 106 -8.15 15.03 0.22
C ILE A 106 -9.02 13.79 0.48
N LEU A 107 -8.47 12.59 0.24
CA LEU A 107 -9.17 11.32 0.45
C LEU A 107 -9.50 11.11 1.94
N GLY A 108 -8.55 11.41 2.85
CA GLY A 108 -8.77 11.34 4.30
C GLY A 108 -9.89 12.26 4.80
N TRP A 109 -9.95 13.51 4.31
CA TRP A 109 -11.08 14.40 4.63
C TRP A 109 -12.40 13.91 4.04
N GLY A 110 -12.38 13.35 2.82
CA GLY A 110 -13.56 12.77 2.20
C GLY A 110 -14.17 11.62 3.01
N ASP A 111 -13.34 10.80 3.66
CA ASP A 111 -13.81 9.70 4.50
C ASP A 111 -14.34 10.19 5.86
N GLN A 112 -13.71 11.19 6.48
CA GLN A 112 -14.25 11.84 7.69
C GLN A 112 -15.64 12.45 7.48
N LEU A 113 -15.90 13.02 6.30
CA LEU A 113 -17.22 13.58 5.98
C LEU A 113 -18.31 12.51 5.78
N LYS A 114 -17.94 11.31 5.32
CA LYS A 114 -18.87 10.17 5.18
C LYS A 114 -19.10 9.45 6.51
N SER A 115 -18.17 9.57 7.44
CA SER A 115 -18.25 9.04 8.80
C SER A 115 -18.04 10.17 9.81
N PRO A 116 -18.96 11.15 9.89
CA PRO A 116 -18.85 12.22 10.86
C PRO A 116 -18.92 11.60 12.26
N GLU A 117 -17.83 11.69 13.03
CA GLU A 117 -17.84 11.30 14.44
C GLU A 117 -18.88 12.14 15.18
N GLY A 118 -20.04 11.53 15.41
CA GLY A 118 -21.07 12.08 16.27
C GLY A 118 -20.72 11.82 17.73
N LYS A 119 -20.13 12.83 18.39
CA LYS A 119 -20.51 13.40 19.70
C LYS A 119 -19.30 14.04 20.38
N GLN A 120 -19.24 15.38 20.38
CA GLN A 120 -18.67 16.08 21.53
C GLN A 120 -19.79 16.20 22.59
N PRO A 121 -19.66 15.63 23.80
CA PRO A 121 -20.57 15.94 24.89
C PRO A 121 -20.12 17.26 25.53
N GLY A 122 -20.91 18.32 25.34
CA GLY A 122 -21.12 19.29 26.42
C GLY A 122 -20.39 20.63 26.40
N GLU A 123 -20.09 21.24 25.25
CA GLU A 123 -19.83 22.69 25.20
C GLU A 123 -21.07 23.44 24.71
N LEU A 124 -22.04 23.67 25.61
CA LEU A 124 -23.00 24.76 25.45
C LEU A 124 -23.32 25.38 26.83
N ALA A 125 -22.96 26.66 26.92
CA ALA A 125 -23.37 27.72 27.87
C ALA A 125 -22.87 27.62 29.32
#